data_AF-A0A010YHV7-F1
#
_entry.id   AF-A0A010YHV7-F1
#
_cell.length_a   1.000
_cell.length_b   1.000
_cell.length_c   1.000
_cell.angle_alpha   90.00
_cell.angle_beta   90.00
_cell.angle_gamma   90.00
#
_symmetry.space_group_name_H-M   'P 1'
#
loop_
_entity.id
_entity.type
_entity.pdbx_description
1 polymer ?
#
loop_
_entity_poly.entity_id
_entity_poly.type
_entity_poly.pdbx_seq_one_letter_code
_entity_poly.pdbx_strand_id
1 'polypeptide(L)' 'MNASHPARPRRYLTVDEVCEELAVPRSTFYQWRATRKAPPCIKLPNGALRIRRADLDRWLDAHEGTAA' A
#
# COMPACT_ATOMS: atom_id res chain seq x y z
N MET A 1 -16.79 9.74 2.75
CA MET A 1 -15.91 10.93 2.83
C MET A 1 -14.46 10.47 2.69
N ASN A 2 -13.97 10.33 1.47
CA ASN A 2 -12.57 10.62 1.17
C ASN A 2 -12.56 11.07 -0.30
N ALA A 3 -12.58 12.38 -0.48
CA ALA A 3 -12.63 13.02 -1.77
C ALA A 3 -11.30 12.82 -2.50
N SER A 4 -11.40 12.59 -3.81
CA SER A 4 -10.33 12.64 -4.80
C SER A 4 -9.28 13.67 -4.40
N HIS A 5 -8.06 13.22 -4.11
CA HIS A 5 -6.93 14.12 -3.90
C HIS A 5 -6.09 14.17 -5.17
N PRO A 6 -5.96 15.34 -5.83
CA PRO A 6 -5.01 15.50 -6.92
C PRO A 6 -3.59 15.22 -6.39
N ALA A 7 -2.82 14.52 -7.22
CA ALA A 7 -1.51 13.94 -6.93
C ALA A 7 -0.49 14.97 -6.41
N ARG A 8 -0.46 15.18 -5.09
CA ARG A 8 0.76 15.58 -4.39
C ARG A 8 1.48 14.30 -4.02
N PRO A 9 2.81 14.18 -4.17
CA PRO A 9 3.54 12.99 -3.73
C PRO A 9 3.43 12.90 -2.20
N ARG A 10 2.38 12.24 -1.73
CA ARG A 10 2.15 11.95 -0.33
C ARG A 10 3.24 10.95 0.04
N ARG A 11 4.15 11.38 0.93
CA ARG A 11 5.21 10.51 1.46
C ARG A 11 4.66 9.22 2.09
N TYR A 12 3.37 9.23 2.47
CA TYR A 12 2.66 8.13 3.11
C TYR A 12 1.28 7.91 2.48
N LEU A 13 1.05 6.69 1.99
CA LEU A 13 -0.19 6.16 1.48
C LEU A 13 -0.97 5.45 2.59
N THR A 14 -2.30 5.46 2.49
CA THR A 14 -3.19 4.59 3.26
C THR A 14 -3.36 3.25 2.55
N VAL A 15 -3.89 2.25 3.24
CA VAL A 15 -4.26 0.96 2.62
C VAL A 15 -5.20 1.18 1.43
N ASP A 16 -6.10 2.16 1.52
CA ASP A 16 -7.04 2.48 0.45
C ASP A 16 -6.34 3.01 -0.79
N GLU A 17 -5.46 4.00 -0.63
CA GLU A 17 -4.68 4.57 -1.73
C GLU A 17 -3.81 3.49 -2.42
N VAL A 18 -3.25 2.54 -1.65
CA VAL A 18 -2.50 1.41 -2.23
C VAL A 18 -3.42 0.45 -2.99
N CYS A 19 -4.61 0.17 -2.47
CA CYS A 19 -5.58 -0.69 -3.16
C CYS A 19 -6.08 -0.05 -4.46
N GLU A 20 -6.35 1.26 -4.44
CA GLU A 20 -6.72 2.04 -5.63
C GLU A 20 -5.60 2.05 -6.66
N GLU A 21 -4.35 2.25 -6.24
CA GLU A 21 -3.21 2.29 -7.16
C GLU A 21 -2.89 0.93 -7.80
N LEU A 22 -2.96 -0.15 -7.03
CA LEU A 22 -2.72 -1.50 -7.53
C LEU A 22 -3.96 -2.11 -8.19
N ALA A 23 -5.09 -1.40 -8.19
CA ALA A 23 -6.40 -1.89 -8.62
C ALA A 23 -6.78 -3.24 -7.99
N VAL A 24 -6.41 -3.47 -6.73
CA VAL A 24 -6.72 -4.69 -5.97
C VAL A 24 -7.73 -4.41 -4.87
N PRO A 25 -8.62 -5.36 -4.54
CA PRO A 25 -9.53 -5.17 -3.43
C PRO A 25 -8.79 -5.20 -2.10
N ARG A 26 -9.29 -4.43 -1.12
CA ARG A 26 -8.73 -4.38 0.25
C ARG A 26 -8.55 -5.77 0.86
N SER A 27 -9.44 -6.72 0.56
CA SER A 27 -9.33 -8.11 1.01
C SER A 27 -8.02 -8.78 0.56
N THR A 28 -7.60 -8.55 -0.69
CA THR A 28 -6.33 -9.05 -1.22
C THR A 28 -5.15 -8.45 -0.48
N PHE A 29 -5.19 -7.14 -0.20
CA PHE A 29 -4.16 -6.48 0.59
C PHE A 29 -4.08 -7.06 2.02
N TYR A 30 -5.21 -7.30 2.68
CA TYR A 30 -5.22 -7.96 3.99
C TYR A 30 -4.72 -9.41 3.93
N GLN A 31 -5.00 -10.15 2.86
CA GLN A 31 -4.42 -11.49 2.65
C GLN A 31 -2.90 -11.43 2.48
N TRP A 32 -2.38 -10.46 1.72
CA TRP A 32 -0.93 -10.22 1.65
C TRP A 32 -0.35 -9.92 3.02
N ARG A 33 -1.06 -9.14 3.84
CA ARG A 33 -0.62 -8.83 5.19
C ARG A 33 -0.62 -10.06 6.10
N ALA A 34 -1.64 -10.91 6.00
CA ALA A 34 -1.72 -12.17 6.73
C ALA A 34 -0.61 -13.15 6.32
N THR A 35 -0.27 -13.19 5.03
CA THR A 35 0.81 -14.03 4.48
C THR A 35 2.19 -13.38 4.57
N ARG A 36 2.30 -12.20 5.20
CA ARG A 36 3.53 -11.38 5.29
C ARG A 36 4.15 -11.01 3.94
N LYS A 37 3.33 -10.97 2.89
CA LYS A 37 3.66 -10.52 1.53
C LYS A 37 3.25 -9.08 1.25
N ALA A 38 2.72 -8.34 2.23
CA ALA A 38 2.37 -6.93 2.07
C ALA A 38 3.57 -6.01 2.32
N PRO A 39 3.58 -4.80 1.75
CA PRO A 39 4.60 -3.80 2.03
C PRO A 39 4.60 -3.38 3.53
N PRO A 40 5.73 -2.87 4.04
CA PRO A 40 5.85 -2.36 5.40
C PRO A 40 4.77 -1.33 5.76
N CYS A 41 3.92 -1.69 6.71
CA CYS A 41 2.85 -0.84 7.22
C CYS A 41 3.26 -0.23 8.56
N ILE A 42 3.30 1.09 8.63
CA ILE A 42 3.50 1.87 9.86
C ILE A 42 2.15 2.00 10.56
N LYS A 43 2.04 1.40 11.75
CA LYS A 43 0.88 1.59 12.63
C LYS A 43 1.08 2.87 13.45
N LEU A 44 0.19 3.83 13.25
CA LEU A 44 0.16 5.07 14.03
C LEU A 44 -0.53 4.84 15.38
N PRO A 45 -0.25 5.69 16.39
CA PRO A 45 -0.89 5.59 17.72
C PRO A 45 -2.41 5.78 17.66
N ASN A 46 -2.94 6.43 16.63
CA ASN A 46 -4.38 6.56 16.37
C ASN A 46 -5.02 5.30 15.74
N GLY A 47 -4.26 4.22 15.54
CA GLY A 47 -4.74 2.98 14.92
C GLY A 47 -4.73 2.98 13.39
N ALA A 48 -4.42 4.10 12.74
CA ALA A 48 -4.33 4.17 11.28
C ALA A 48 -3.06 3.50 10.76
N LEU A 49 -3.16 2.87 9.59
CA LEU A 49 -2.01 2.29 8.88
C LEU A 49 -1.54 3.24 7.79
N ARG A 50 -0.23 3.47 7.74
CA ARG A 50 0.44 4.27 6.71
C ARG A 50 1.57 3.47 6.08
N ILE A 51 1.65 3.52 4.77
CA ILE A 51 2.65 2.83 3.95
C ILE A 51 3.47 3.92 3.29
N ARG A 52 4.80 3.88 3.37
CA ARG A 52 5.60 4.89 2.65
C ARG A 52 5.55 4.59 1.17
N ARG A 53 5.51 5.64 0.34
CA ARG A 53 5.56 5.45 -1.12
C ARG A 53 6.80 4.65 -1.54
N ALA A 54 7.96 5.04 -1.03
CA ALA A 54 9.22 4.33 -1.31
C ALA A 54 9.23 2.86 -0.85
N ASP A 55 8.53 2.51 0.23
CA ASP A 55 8.40 1.12 0.67
C ASP A 55 7.49 0.32 -0.27
N LEU A 56 6.42 0.93 -0.78
CA LEU A 56 5.57 0.32 -1.80
C LEU A 56 6.34 0.13 -3.12
N ASP A 57 7.04 1.16 -3.62
CA ASP A 57 7.85 1.08 -4.83
C ASP A 57 8.93 -0.01 -4.71
N ARG A 58 9.64 -0.08 -3.58
CA ARG A 58 10.64 -1.13 -3.33
C ARG A 58 10.01 -2.52 -3.26
N TRP A 59 8.81 -2.62 -2.71
CA TRP A 59 8.07 -3.88 -2.68
C TRP A 59 7.63 -4.31 -4.08
N LEU A 60 7.16 -3.37 -4.91
CA LEU A 60 6.83 -3.62 -6.32
C LEU A 60 8.05 -4.07 -7.11
N ASP A 61 9.17 -3.38 -6.99
CA ASP A 61 10.46 -3.74 -7.61
C ASP A 61 10.90 -5.16 -7.23
N ALA A 62 10.77 -5.53 -5.95
CA ALA A 62 11.07 -6.88 -5.47
C ALA A 62 10.11 -7.96 -6.02
N HIS A 63 8.87 -7.60 -6.37
CA HIS A 63 7.85 -8.49 -6.91
C HIS A 63 7.70 -8.45 -8.44
N GLU A 64 8.32 -7.49 -9.11
CA GLU A 64 8.41 -7.39 -10.58
C GLU A 64 9.23 -8.55 -11.19
N GLY A 65 9.90 -9.35 -10.36
CA GLY A 65 10.60 -10.58 -10.72
C GLY A 65 9.74 -11.84 -10.95
N THR A 66 8.44 -11.74 -11.31
CA THR A 66 7.65 -12.90 -11.76
C THR A 66 6.78 -12.56 -12.98
N ALA A 67 7.46 -12.17 -14.05
CA ALA A 67 7.01 -12.41 -15.41
C ALA A 67 8.16 -13.09 -16.17
N ALA A 68 8.27 -14.41 -15.99
CA ALA A 68 9.05 -15.32 -16.81
C ALA A 68 8.17 -16.53 -17.13
#